data_AF-A0A9W6Y2K3-F1
#
_entry.id   AF-A0A9W6Y2K3-F1
#
_cell.length_a   1.000
_cell.length_b   1.000
_cell.length_c   1.000
_cell.angle_alpha   90.00
_cell.angle_beta   90.00
_cell.angle_gamma   90.00
#
_symmetry.space_group_name_H-M   'P 1'
#
loop_
_entity.id
_entity.type
_entity.pdbx_description
1 polymer ?
#
loop_
_entity_poly.entity_id
_entity_poly.type
_entity_poly.pdbx_seq_one_letter_code
_entity_poly.pdbx_strand_id
1 'polypeptide(L)'
;MILSCKFSHKDWVYLVPMIMANLNHTAVPSLGNRAPIELFTGLQCPSPLMEFYLPDKQDLQQVPLSEEIDNYLDSLQTSLQQMHQDVEDCRLKQRFLNKKHQRGESLVNCTVGDYVLRSRVDEETRQQAPGDMSRTVSRCPS
;
A
#
# COMPACT_ATOMS: atom_id res chain seq x y z
N MET A 1 7.92 2.79 -1.62
CA MET A 1 8.70 3.28 -2.78
C MET A 1 8.81 2.13 -3.76
N ILE A 2 8.00 2.08 -4.82
CA ILE A 2 8.05 0.98 -5.80
C ILE A 2 9.13 1.35 -6.80
N LEU A 3 10.33 0.78 -6.64
CA LEU A 3 11.42 0.93 -7.61
C LEU A 3 10.95 0.25 -8.91
N SER A 4 10.65 1.04 -9.94
CA SER A 4 10.27 0.49 -11.26
C SER A 4 11.53 0.04 -11.98
N CYS A 5 11.97 -1.18 -11.69
CA CYS A 5 13.09 -1.80 -12.40
C CYS A 5 12.64 -2.11 -13.85
N LYS A 6 13.15 -1.34 -14.81
CA LYS A 6 12.92 -1.61 -16.24
C LYS A 6 13.89 -2.69 -16.69
N PHE A 7 13.37 -3.90 -16.87
CA PHE A 7 14.15 -5.06 -17.29
C PHE A 7 13.83 -5.45 -18.73
N SER A 8 14.83 -5.90 -19.48
CA SER A 8 14.65 -6.36 -20.86
C SER A 8 13.90 -7.69 -20.86
N HIS A 9 12.95 -7.87 -21.80
CA HIS A 9 12.24 -9.15 -21.96
C HIS A 9 13.17 -10.32 -22.26
N LYS A 10 14.33 -10.07 -22.89
CA LYS A 10 15.31 -11.11 -23.21
C LYS A 10 15.97 -11.69 -21.96
N ASP A 11 16.05 -10.88 -20.90
CA ASP A 11 16.80 -11.25 -19.71
C ASP A 11 15.91 -11.96 -18.66
N TRP A 12 14.59 -12.08 -18.91
CA TRP A 12 13.62 -12.67 -17.97
C TRP A 12 14.01 -14.06 -17.47
N VAL A 13 14.67 -14.85 -18.33
CA VAL A 13 15.17 -16.19 -17.98
C VAL A 13 16.09 -16.16 -16.76
N TYR A 14 16.89 -15.11 -16.60
CA TYR A 14 17.78 -14.95 -15.44
C TYR A 14 17.02 -14.63 -14.15
N LEU A 15 15.81 -14.09 -14.24
CA LEU A 15 14.96 -13.81 -13.08
C LEU A 15 14.18 -15.04 -12.62
N VAL A 16 13.94 -16.02 -13.49
CA VAL A 16 13.12 -17.20 -13.17
C VAL A 16 13.61 -17.93 -11.91
N PRO A 17 14.91 -18.24 -11.74
CA PRO A 17 15.40 -18.87 -10.50
C PRO A 17 15.16 -18.01 -9.26
N MET A 18 15.33 -16.69 -9.39
CA MET A 18 15.15 -15.75 -8.28
C MET A 18 13.68 -15.64 -7.88
N ILE A 19 12.76 -15.61 -8.86
CA ILE A 19 11.32 -15.58 -8.62
C ILE A 19 10.86 -16.90 -7.99
N MET A 20 11.29 -18.03 -8.53
CA MET A 20 10.96 -19.35 -7.96
C MET A 20 11.48 -19.49 -6.53
N ALA A 21 12.71 -19.04 -6.27
CA ALA A 21 13.27 -19.03 -4.92
C ALA A 21 12.40 -18.19 -3.97
N ASN A 22 12.02 -16.96 -4.36
CA ASN A 22 11.15 -16.11 -3.55
C ASN A 22 9.80 -16.77 -3.28
N LEU A 23 9.11 -17.26 -4.32
CA LEU A 23 7.78 -17.86 -4.17
C LEU A 23 7.80 -19.12 -3.28
N ASN A 24 8.84 -19.95 -3.42
CA ASN A 24 8.92 -21.21 -2.69
C ASN A 24 9.38 -21.06 -1.23
N HIS A 25 10.08 -19.97 -0.89
CA HIS A 25 10.61 -19.70 0.46
C HIS A 25 9.79 -18.64 1.23
N THR A 26 8.78 -18.03 0.62
CA THR A 26 7.92 -17.05 1.31
C THR A 26 6.76 -17.75 1.99
N ALA A 27 6.61 -17.55 3.30
CA ALA A 27 5.45 -18.01 4.05
C ALA A 27 4.17 -17.30 3.59
N VAL A 28 3.09 -18.07 3.42
CA VAL A 28 1.79 -17.53 3.01
C VAL A 28 0.68 -17.92 4.00
N PRO A 29 -0.27 -17.01 4.32
CA PRO A 29 -1.32 -17.29 5.30
C PRO A 29 -2.21 -18.49 4.98
N SER A 30 -2.46 -18.75 3.70
CA SER A 30 -3.26 -19.89 3.23
C SER A 30 -2.63 -21.25 3.57
N LEU A 31 -1.32 -21.29 3.81
CA LEU A 31 -0.57 -22.48 4.20
C LEU A 31 -0.27 -22.51 5.70
N GLY A 32 -1.04 -21.78 6.51
CA GLY A 32 -0.81 -21.69 7.95
C GLY A 32 0.47 -20.94 8.30
N ASN A 33 0.81 -19.90 7.53
CA ASN A 33 2.06 -19.14 7.64
C ASN A 33 3.33 -19.99 7.45
N ARG A 34 3.25 -21.02 6.61
CA ARG A 34 4.39 -21.82 6.16
C ARG A 34 4.73 -21.55 4.71
N ALA A 35 6.00 -21.71 4.35
CA ALA A 35 6.47 -21.61 2.97
C ALA A 35 6.22 -22.92 2.20
N PRO A 36 5.97 -22.88 0.88
CA PRO A 36 5.80 -24.08 0.08
C PRO A 36 6.92 -25.12 0.23
N ILE A 37 8.17 -24.66 0.36
CA ILE A 37 9.32 -25.55 0.54
C ILE A 37 9.26 -26.34 1.85
N GLU A 38 8.71 -25.77 2.93
CA GLU A 38 8.56 -26.45 4.21
C GLU A 38 7.55 -27.59 4.10
N LEU A 39 6.46 -27.39 3.36
CA LEU A 39 5.45 -28.42 3.14
C LEU A 39 5.96 -29.52 2.22
N PHE A 40 6.74 -29.16 1.20
CA PHE A 40 7.28 -30.10 0.23
C PHE A 40 8.40 -30.97 0.83
N THR A 41 9.27 -30.38 1.66
CA THR A 41 10.45 -31.07 2.21
C THR A 41 10.25 -31.58 3.64
N GLY A 42 9.27 -31.05 4.37
CA GLY A 42 9.11 -31.29 5.81
C GLY A 42 10.17 -30.61 6.69
N LEU A 43 11.09 -29.83 6.12
CA LEU A 43 12.16 -29.13 6.83
C LEU A 43 11.79 -27.67 7.08
N GLN A 44 12.43 -27.03 8.05
CA GLN A 44 12.29 -25.58 8.24
C GLN A 44 12.84 -24.83 7.01
N CYS A 45 12.19 -23.72 6.65
CA CYS A 45 12.61 -22.92 5.52
C CYS A 45 14.01 -22.33 5.81
N PRO A 46 15.03 -22.60 4.98
CA PRO A 46 16.33 -21.97 5.16
C PRO A 46 16.21 -20.46 4.94
N SER A 47 16.87 -19.67 5.80
CA SER A 47 16.93 -18.23 5.62
C SER A 47 17.78 -17.89 4.39
N PRO A 48 17.27 -17.15 3.39
CA PRO A 48 18.03 -16.81 2.18
C PRO A 48 19.32 -16.02 2.42
N LEU A 49 19.49 -15.44 3.60
CA LEU A 49 20.62 -14.60 3.99
C LEU A 49 21.50 -15.25 5.08
N MET A 50 21.39 -16.57 5.28
CA MET A 50 22.16 -17.24 6.33
C MET A 50 23.65 -17.32 6.00
N GLU A 51 24.02 -17.33 4.71
CA GLU A 51 25.39 -17.43 4.21
C GLU A 51 25.67 -16.39 3.13
N PHE A 52 26.81 -15.71 3.23
CA PHE A 52 27.28 -14.76 2.23
C PHE A 52 28.67 -15.13 1.76
N TYR A 53 28.91 -15.03 0.45
CA TYR A 53 30.25 -15.14 -0.10
C TYR A 53 31.04 -13.85 0.17
N LEU A 54 32.16 -13.95 0.88
CA LEU A 54 33.09 -12.84 1.04
C LEU A 54 34.24 -12.98 0.05
N PRO A 55 34.34 -12.12 -0.99
CA PRO A 55 35.41 -12.20 -1.98
C PRO A 55 36.81 -12.14 -1.37
N ASP A 56 36.99 -11.36 -0.30
CA ASP A 56 38.28 -11.19 0.38
C ASP A 56 38.78 -12.47 1.05
N LYS A 57 37.86 -13.33 1.51
CA LYS A 57 38.17 -14.60 2.17
C LYS A 57 38.03 -15.81 1.23
N GLN A 58 37.48 -15.59 0.03
CA GLN A 58 37.11 -16.62 -0.95
C GLN A 58 36.26 -17.76 -0.34
N ASP A 59 35.45 -17.44 0.67
CA ASP A 59 34.68 -18.44 1.42
C ASP A 59 33.25 -17.95 1.74
N LEU A 60 32.36 -18.90 1.99
CA LEU A 60 31.00 -18.65 2.47
C LEU A 60 31.03 -18.43 3.98
N GLN A 61 30.63 -17.24 4.41
CA GLN A 61 30.54 -16.90 5.82
C GLN A 61 29.08 -16.95 6.28
N GLN A 62 28.82 -17.70 7.35
CA GLN A 62 27.52 -17.68 8.01
C GLN A 62 27.31 -16.37 8.77
N VAL A 63 26.08 -15.87 8.74
CA VAL A 63 25.67 -14.74 9.56
C VAL A 63 25.63 -15.18 11.02
N PRO A 64 26.37 -14.51 11.92
CA PRO A 64 26.29 -14.83 13.33
C PRO A 64 24.89 -14.51 13.86
N LEU A 65 24.32 -15.45 14.62
CA LEU A 65 23.09 -15.22 15.37
C LEU A 65 23.37 -14.17 16.45
N SER A 66 22.57 -13.11 16.49
CA SER A 66 22.72 -12.02 17.45
C SER A 66 21.36 -11.69 18.06
N GLU A 67 21.17 -12.10 19.31
CA GLU A 67 19.93 -11.82 20.05
C GLU A 67 19.65 -10.31 20.16
N GLU A 68 20.70 -9.47 20.15
CA GLU A 68 20.55 -8.02 20.20
C GLU A 68 19.89 -7.47 18.93
N ILE A 69 20.26 -7.98 17.76
CA ILE A 69 19.65 -7.61 16.47
C ILE A 69 18.20 -8.09 16.42
N ASP A 70 17.95 -9.33 16.84
CA ASP A 70 16.61 -9.91 16.84
C ASP A 70 15.65 -9.10 17.75
N ASN A 71 16.07 -8.79 18.97
CA ASN A 71 15.30 -7.96 19.91
C ASN A 71 15.05 -6.54 19.35
N TYR A 72 16.04 -5.95 18.67
CA TYR A 72 15.88 -4.65 18.02
C TYR A 72 14.85 -4.71 16.88
N LEU A 73 14.93 -5.74 16.03
CA LEU A 73 13.99 -5.93 14.92
C LEU A 73 12.57 -6.19 15.40
N ASP A 74 12.38 -6.97 16.47
CA ASP A 74 11.07 -7.23 17.06
C ASP A 74 10.45 -5.96 17.66
N SER A 75 11.26 -5.15 18.34
CA SER A 75 10.85 -3.84 18.85
C SER A 75 10.42 -2.91 17.71
N LEU A 76 11.21 -2.86 16.63
CA LEU A 76 10.92 -2.04 15.46
C LEU A 76 9.64 -2.50 14.74
N GLN A 77 9.48 -3.80 14.52
CA GLN A 77 8.28 -4.37 13.90
C GLN A 77 7.03 -4.07 14.73
N THR A 78 7.11 -4.23 16.06
CA THR A 78 6.01 -3.92 16.97
C THR A 78 5.64 -2.44 16.91
N SER A 79 6.64 -1.55 16.92
CA SER A 79 6.41 -0.10 16.80
C SER A 79 5.75 0.28 15.47
N LEU A 80 6.20 -0.31 14.35
CA LEU A 80 5.60 -0.11 13.04
C LEU A 80 4.15 -0.60 12.99
N GLN A 81 3.89 -1.78 13.53
CA GLN A 81 2.54 -2.35 13.60
C GLN A 81 1.61 -1.46 14.41
N GLN A 82 2.05 -0.95 15.56
CA GLN A 82 1.26 -0.02 16.37
C GLN A 82 0.92 1.26 15.61
N MET A 83 1.92 1.87 14.94
CA MET A 83 1.69 3.05 14.11
C MET A 83 0.68 2.77 12.99
N HIS A 84 0.75 1.61 12.34
CA HIS A 84 -0.22 1.22 11.31
C HIS A 84 -1.62 1.01 11.88
N GLN A 85 -1.75 0.41 13.06
CA GLN A 85 -3.04 0.28 13.76
C GLN A 85 -3.63 1.66 14.05
N ASP A 86 -2.83 2.60 14.56
CA ASP A 86 -3.28 3.96 14.86
C ASP A 86 -3.77 4.71 13.60
N VAL A 87 -3.08 4.52 12.47
CA VAL A 87 -3.49 5.07 11.17
C VAL A 87 -4.83 4.48 10.73
N GLU A 88 -5.02 3.17 10.86
CA GLU A 88 -6.27 2.51 10.52
C GLU A 88 -7.44 2.97 11.39
N ASP A 89 -7.20 3.16 12.69
CA ASP A 89 -8.18 3.68 13.63
C ASP A 89 -8.55 5.14 13.31
N CYS A 90 -7.57 5.98 13.02
CA CYS A 90 -7.81 7.37 12.61
C CYS A 90 -8.63 7.43 11.31
N ARG A 91 -8.27 6.60 10.33
CA ARG A 91 -9.00 6.47 9.06
C ARG A 91 -10.44 6.01 9.29
N LEU A 92 -10.66 5.07 10.21
CA LEU A 92 -11.99 4.57 10.54
C LEU A 92 -12.84 5.64 11.26
N LYS A 93 -12.27 6.34 12.24
CA LYS A 93 -12.93 7.47 12.92
C LYS A 93 -13.34 8.55 11.92
N GLN A 94 -12.44 8.94 11.02
CA GLN A 94 -12.75 9.91 9.97
C GLN A 94 -13.89 9.43 9.05
N ARG A 95 -13.90 8.14 8.67
CA ARG A 95 -15.00 7.55 7.89
C ARG A 95 -16.34 7.65 8.64
N PHE A 96 -16.37 7.41 9.94
CA PHE A 96 -17.60 7.55 10.74
C PHE A 96 -18.07 9.00 10.83
N LEU A 97 -17.16 9.95 11.03
CA LEU A 97 -17.48 11.38 11.06
C LEU A 97 -18.05 11.84 9.71
N ASN A 98 -17.44 11.45 8.60
CA ASN A 98 -17.94 11.76 7.25
C ASN A 98 -19.34 11.17 7.01
N LYS A 99 -19.58 9.92 7.42
CA LYS A 99 -20.93 9.31 7.34
C LYS A 99 -21.96 10.06 8.20
N LYS A 100 -21.58 10.51 9.39
CA LYS A 100 -22.45 11.32 10.27
C LYS A 100 -22.75 12.68 9.63
N HIS A 101 -21.75 13.32 9.05
CA HIS A 101 -21.91 14.59 8.34
C HIS A 101 -22.81 14.44 7.10
N GLN A 102 -22.71 13.34 6.36
CA GLN A 102 -23.63 13.03 5.25
C GLN A 102 -25.07 12.80 5.72
N ARG A 103 -25.28 12.18 6.89
CA ARG A 103 -26.63 12.02 7.48
C ARG A 103 -27.19 13.34 8.02
N GLY A 104 -26.32 14.24 8.44
CA GLY A 104 -26.63 15.59 8.87
C GLY A 104 -26.47 16.61 7.76
N GLU A 105 -26.46 16.20 6.48
CA GLU A 105 -26.64 17.15 5.37
C GLU A 105 -27.93 17.89 5.69
N SER A 106 -27.73 19.15 6.09
CA SER A 106 -28.78 20.11 6.30
C SER A 106 -29.67 20.00 5.08
N LEU A 107 -30.95 19.70 5.30
CA LEU A 107 -32.00 20.23 4.46
C LEU A 107 -31.57 21.66 4.16
N VAL A 108 -31.08 21.87 2.94
CA VAL A 108 -30.68 23.21 2.52
C VAL A 108 -31.94 24.02 2.74
N ASN A 109 -31.88 25.13 3.49
CA ASN A 109 -33.01 26.04 3.67
C ASN A 109 -33.31 26.76 2.34
N CYS A 110 -33.46 26.02 1.25
CA CYS A 110 -33.97 26.46 -0.01
C CYS A 110 -35.46 26.15 0.01
N THR A 111 -36.24 27.20 0.15
CA THR A 111 -37.67 27.15 -0.12
C THR A 111 -37.91 27.35 -1.62
N VAL A 112 -39.07 26.90 -2.11
CA VAL A 112 -39.46 27.09 -3.52
C VAL A 112 -39.50 28.59 -3.81
N GLY A 113 -38.55 29.09 -4.60
CA GLY A 113 -38.39 30.52 -4.89
C GLY A 113 -36.98 31.05 -4.69
N ASP A 114 -36.15 30.34 -3.92
CA ASP A 114 -34.76 30.72 -3.70
C ASP A 114 -33.89 30.44 -4.94
N TYR A 115 -33.09 31.42 -5.34
CA TYR A 115 -32.14 31.29 -6.44
C TYR A 115 -30.79 30.79 -5.90
N VAL A 116 -30.35 29.61 -6.36
CA VAL A 116 -29.07 29.02 -5.93
C VAL A 116 -28.06 29.13 -7.08
N LEU A 117 -26.89 29.69 -6.78
CA LEU A 117 -25.75 29.69 -7.70
C LEU A 117 -25.13 28.30 -7.75
N ARG A 118 -25.05 27.73 -8.95
CA ARG A 118 -24.32 26.49 -9.19
C ARG A 118 -23.15 26.79 -10.09
N SER A 119 -21.94 26.65 -9.55
CA SER A 119 -20.73 26.60 -10.37
C SER A 119 -20.68 25.23 -11.04
N ARG A 120 -20.79 25.18 -12.36
CA ARG A 120 -20.41 23.99 -13.14
C ARG A 120 -18.88 24.03 -13.22
N VAL A 121 -18.22 23.06 -12.59
CA VAL A 121 -16.83 22.76 -12.94
C VAL A 121 -16.95 21.83 -14.14
N ASP A 122 -16.91 22.40 -15.34
CA ASP A 122 -16.75 21.60 -16.54
C ASP A 122 -15.34 20.98 -16.49
N GLU A 123 -15.26 19.65 -16.55
CA GLU A 123 -13.99 18.93 -16.75
C GLU A 123 -13.51 19.20 -18.18
N GLU A 124 -13.00 20.42 -18.40
CA GLU A 124 -12.44 20.84 -19.67
C GLU A 124 -11.14 20.07 -19.90
N THR A 125 -11.18 19.22 -20.94
CA THR A 125 -10.02 18.55 -21.49
C THR A 125 -8.97 19.61 -21.87
N ARG A 126 -7.75 19.43 -21.33
CA ARG A 126 -6.55 20.24 -21.56
C ARG A 126 -6.42 20.76 -23.00
N GLN A 127 -6.77 22.02 -23.25
CA GLN A 127 -6.04 22.98 -24.10
C GLN A 127 -6.66 24.40 -24.11
N GLN A 128 -5.92 25.33 -23.49
CA GLN A 128 -5.76 26.76 -23.82
C GLN A 128 -6.92 27.79 -23.71
N ALA A 129 -6.64 28.78 -22.83
CA ALA A 129 -7.01 30.21 -22.84
C ALA A 129 -8.27 30.65 -22.04
N PRO A 130 -8.26 31.88 -21.50
CA PRO A 130 -8.78 32.13 -20.14
C PRO A 130 -10.16 32.78 -20.10
N GLY A 131 -10.91 32.39 -19.07
CA GLY A 131 -11.83 33.30 -18.39
C GLY A 131 -13.21 33.44 -19.00
N ASP A 132 -14.05 32.42 -18.85
CA ASP A 132 -15.47 32.69 -18.66
C ASP A 132 -16.07 31.77 -17.60
N MET A 133 -16.16 32.30 -16.38
CA MET A 133 -16.80 31.61 -15.27
C MET A 133 -18.31 31.82 -15.42
N SER A 134 -18.93 31.08 -16.34
CA SER A 134 -20.37 31.14 -16.62
C SER A 134 -21.18 30.72 -15.37
N ARG A 135 -21.54 31.70 -14.55
CA ARG A 135 -22.43 31.54 -13.39
C ARG A 135 -23.86 31.38 -13.91
N THR A 136 -24.35 30.15 -13.98
CA THR A 136 -25.75 29.88 -14.29
C THR A 136 -26.58 29.84 -13.01
N VAL A 137 -27.65 30.62 -12.98
CA VAL A 137 -28.65 30.60 -11.90
C VAL A 137 -29.73 29.61 -12.29
N SER A 138 -29.91 28.55 -11.50
CA SER A 138 -30.93 27.52 -11.75
C SER A 138 -31.95 27.50 -10.63
N ARG A 139 -33.23 27.37 -10.99
CA ARG A 139 -34.35 27.24 -10.05
C ARG A 139 -34.38 25.82 -9.48
N CYS A 140 -34.59 25.67 -8.17
CA CYS A 140 -34.69 24.35 -7.54
C CYS A 140 -35.84 23.54 -8.15
N PRO A 141 -35.62 22.27 -8.54
CA PRO A 141 -36.69 21.39 -9.03
C PRO A 141 -37.61 20.96 -7.88
N SER A 142 -38.88 20.76 -8.23
CA SER A 142 -40.00 20.37 -7.35
C SER A 142 -39.81 19.03 -6.65
#